data_AF-G9MMB5-F1
#
_entry.id   AF-G9MMB5-F1
#
_cell.length_a   1.000
_cell.length_b   1.000
_cell.length_c   1.000
_cell.angle_alpha   90.00
_cell.angle_beta   90.00
_cell.angle_gamma   90.00
#
_symmetry.space_group_name_H-M   'P 1'
#
loop_
_entity.id
_entity.type
_entity.pdbx_description
1 polymer ?
#
loop_
_entity_poly.entity_id
_entity_poly.type
_entity_poly.pdbx_seq_one_letter_code
_entity_poly.pdbx_strand_id
1 'polypeptide(L)'
;MSEAGSSCDASDRESIALSEMGGEMDINHFLISTRGYRGFYLEVGGTVRPGFEIGWVNSLRIRLYHRNILVGEMTCQDQPMIPDSNNYVITEWDESDEPEMRIKSMVGLKNFFGDVLPNSSANNKRDAQKQPTAALRVSSSGHWLAMSIDLANMPRMSATVDEFTTFGDKIEITMTITNPSPLTLRFDGSSEFVLKKGKDIIGELWASFQILPGEKECVFKGTFKPEVSGMVTLEGSNFEDMDRTWQQYVIKLFKVEIDLGPSI
;
A
#
# COMPACT_ATOMS: atom_id res chain seq x y z
N MET A 1 1.08 62.94 -20.98
CA MET A 1 1.99 61.95 -21.58
C MET A 1 2.21 60.89 -20.54
N SER A 2 1.61 59.73 -20.77
CA SER A 2 1.54 58.61 -19.83
C SER A 2 2.42 57.51 -20.37
N GLU A 3 3.46 57.12 -19.65
CA GLU A 3 4.17 55.86 -19.91
C GLU A 3 3.83 54.89 -18.79
N ALA A 4 2.89 54.00 -19.12
CA ALA A 4 2.63 52.78 -18.37
C ALA A 4 3.67 51.75 -18.83
N GLY A 5 4.60 51.39 -17.94
CA GLY A 5 5.45 50.23 -18.09
C GLY A 5 4.62 48.97 -17.84
N SER A 6 4.06 48.43 -18.92
CA SER A 6 3.31 47.18 -18.94
C SER A 6 4.20 46.01 -18.52
N SER A 7 3.96 45.51 -17.32
CA SER A 7 4.25 44.13 -16.93
C SER A 7 3.46 43.21 -17.88
N CYS A 8 4.17 42.47 -18.72
CA CYS A 8 3.61 41.36 -19.45
C CYS A 8 4.32 40.09 -19.01
N ASP A 9 3.53 39.27 -18.33
CA ASP A 9 3.72 37.83 -18.12
C ASP A 9 4.36 37.17 -19.35
N ALA A 10 5.49 36.51 -19.10
CA ALA A 10 5.99 35.45 -19.95
C ALA A 10 5.90 34.12 -19.17
N SER A 11 4.68 33.77 -18.75
CA SER A 11 4.28 32.38 -18.65
C SER A 11 3.65 31.98 -19.98
N ASP A 12 3.75 30.70 -20.30
CA ASP A 12 2.92 30.02 -21.29
C ASP A 12 3.32 30.22 -22.76
N ARG A 13 4.33 29.45 -23.18
CA ARG A 13 4.23 28.46 -24.28
C ARG A 13 5.62 27.99 -24.71
N GLU A 14 6.05 26.87 -24.15
CA GLU A 14 6.83 25.90 -24.92
C GLU A 14 6.12 24.55 -24.88
N SER A 15 5.07 24.48 -25.69
CA SER A 15 4.65 23.24 -26.32
C SER A 15 5.70 22.89 -27.37
N ILE A 16 6.80 22.27 -26.93
CA ILE A 16 7.65 21.48 -27.82
C ILE A 16 7.46 20.05 -27.35
N ALA A 17 6.88 19.22 -28.22
CA ALA A 17 6.88 17.77 -28.12
C ALA A 17 8.34 17.30 -28.21
N LEU A 18 9.08 17.50 -27.12
CA LEU A 18 10.35 16.86 -26.88
C LEU A 18 10.03 15.40 -26.58
N SER A 19 10.65 14.51 -27.34
CA SER A 19 10.56 13.05 -27.21
C SER A 19 10.89 12.63 -25.78
N GLU A 20 9.89 12.64 -24.89
CA GLU A 20 10.01 12.02 -23.57
C GLU A 20 10.37 10.55 -23.81
N MET A 21 11.54 10.13 -23.32
CA MET A 21 11.88 8.71 -23.35
C MET A 21 11.02 8.03 -22.30
N GLY A 22 10.19 7.08 -22.74
CA GLY A 22 9.34 6.28 -21.89
C GLY A 22 10.00 4.94 -21.58
N GLY A 23 9.85 4.48 -20.34
CA GLY A 23 10.31 3.18 -19.89
C GLY A 23 9.34 2.57 -18.90
N GLU A 24 9.68 1.36 -18.45
CA GLU A 24 8.92 0.64 -17.45
C GLU A 24 9.88 0.06 -16.40
N MET A 25 9.38 -0.10 -15.18
CA MET A 25 10.06 -0.72 -14.07
C MET A 25 9.17 -1.78 -13.45
N ASP A 26 9.72 -2.96 -13.22
CA ASP A 26 9.06 -4.02 -12.45
C ASP A 26 9.27 -3.75 -10.97
N ILE A 27 8.19 -3.49 -10.23
CA ILE A 27 8.26 -3.13 -8.81
C ILE A 27 8.37 -4.40 -7.99
N ASN A 28 9.42 -4.49 -7.16
CA ASN A 28 9.63 -5.59 -6.22
C ASN A 28 9.79 -5.13 -4.76
N HIS A 29 9.86 -3.81 -4.53
CA HIS A 29 9.84 -3.17 -3.21
C HIS A 29 8.81 -2.04 -3.20
N PHE A 30 7.87 -2.06 -2.27
CA PHE A 30 6.84 -1.04 -2.16
C PHE A 30 6.41 -0.86 -0.69
N LEU A 31 7.09 0.01 0.05
CA LEU A 31 6.79 0.28 1.45
C LEU A 31 5.90 1.52 1.57
N ILE A 32 4.80 1.41 2.31
CA ILE A 32 4.04 2.56 2.78
C ILE A 32 4.09 2.57 4.31
N SER A 33 4.43 3.72 4.89
CA SER A 33 4.30 3.96 6.34
C SER A 33 3.56 5.27 6.61
N THR A 34 2.86 5.34 7.73
CA THR A 34 2.00 6.49 8.02
C THR A 34 2.80 7.76 8.37
N ARG A 35 2.26 8.92 7.97
CA ARG A 35 2.70 10.25 8.43
C ARG A 35 1.52 11.11 8.92
N GLY A 36 0.40 10.46 9.29
CA GLY A 36 -0.84 11.12 9.76
C GLY A 36 -2.05 10.80 8.87
N TYR A 37 -3.06 11.66 8.85
CA TYR A 37 -4.29 11.44 8.05
C TYR A 37 -4.19 11.85 6.58
N ARG A 38 -3.20 12.69 6.24
CA ARG A 38 -3.13 13.36 4.93
C ARG A 38 -1.92 12.99 4.10
N GLY A 39 -1.03 12.18 4.64
CA GLY A 39 0.12 11.69 3.92
C GLY A 39 0.70 10.41 4.50
N PHE A 40 1.66 9.90 3.76
CA PHE A 40 2.41 8.72 4.10
C PHE A 40 3.82 8.86 3.51
N TYR A 41 4.74 8.14 4.11
CA TYR A 41 6.05 7.91 3.55
C TYR A 41 5.96 6.72 2.59
N LEU A 42 6.69 6.82 1.47
CA LEU A 42 6.71 5.81 0.41
C LEU A 42 8.15 5.49 0.06
N GLU A 43 8.51 4.21 0.09
CA GLU A 43 9.68 3.72 -0.65
C GLU A 43 9.20 2.85 -1.79
N VAL A 44 9.82 3.02 -2.95
CA VAL A 44 9.60 2.20 -4.12
C VAL A 44 10.93 1.76 -4.69
N GLY A 45 11.04 0.47 -5.00
CA GLY A 45 12.19 -0.11 -5.66
C GLY A 45 11.80 -1.17 -6.67
N GLY A 46 12.65 -1.35 -7.67
CA GLY A 46 12.38 -2.22 -8.80
C GLY A 46 13.50 -2.25 -9.82
N THR A 47 13.36 -3.16 -10.79
CA THR A 47 14.30 -3.30 -11.90
C THR A 47 13.76 -2.58 -13.12
N VAL A 48 14.56 -1.67 -13.68
CA VAL A 48 14.22 -0.96 -14.92
C VAL A 48 14.34 -1.93 -16.10
N ARG A 49 13.31 -1.98 -16.95
CA ARG A 49 13.28 -2.90 -18.09
C ARG A 49 14.34 -2.53 -19.14
N PRO A 50 14.92 -3.53 -19.84
CA PRO A 50 15.91 -3.27 -20.88
C PRO A 50 15.41 -2.29 -21.95
N GLY A 51 16.31 -1.46 -22.45
CA GLY A 51 16.00 -0.45 -23.48
C GLY A 51 15.57 0.91 -22.92
N PHE A 52 15.53 1.07 -21.60
CA PHE A 52 15.34 2.36 -20.94
C PHE A 52 16.49 2.67 -19.98
N GLU A 53 16.96 3.91 -20.00
CA GLU A 53 18.01 4.40 -19.11
C GLU A 53 17.49 5.64 -18.37
N ILE A 54 17.55 5.60 -17.02
CA ILE A 54 17.10 6.72 -16.19
C ILE A 54 18.10 7.89 -16.24
N GLY A 55 19.37 7.62 -16.54
CA GLY A 55 20.43 8.63 -16.52
C GLY A 55 20.64 9.20 -15.12
N TRP A 56 21.31 10.36 -15.04
CA TRP A 56 21.56 11.07 -13.79
C TRP A 56 20.45 12.10 -13.57
N VAL A 57 19.35 11.63 -12.97
CA VAL A 57 18.24 12.51 -12.57
C VAL A 57 18.54 13.13 -11.21
N ASN A 58 18.12 14.37 -10.99
CA ASN A 58 18.22 15.06 -9.69
C ASN A 58 16.85 15.46 -9.13
N SER A 59 15.76 15.22 -9.87
CA SER A 59 14.42 15.43 -9.36
C SER A 59 13.49 14.28 -9.75
N LEU A 60 12.71 13.84 -8.78
CA LEU A 60 11.81 12.71 -8.89
C LEU A 60 10.38 13.15 -8.59
N ARG A 61 9.44 12.79 -9.47
CA ARG A 61 8.01 12.91 -9.21
C ARG A 61 7.36 11.53 -9.23
N ILE A 62 6.77 11.13 -8.11
CA ILE A 62 6.02 9.88 -8.02
C ILE A 62 4.53 10.19 -7.95
N ARG A 63 3.75 9.48 -8.75
CA ARG A 63 2.28 9.50 -8.72
C ARG A 63 1.73 8.08 -8.58
N LEU A 64 0.85 7.90 -7.60
CA LEU A 64 0.13 6.65 -7.40
C LEU A 64 -1.29 6.79 -7.93
N TYR A 65 -1.71 5.84 -8.75
CA TYR A 65 -3.06 5.76 -9.29
C TYR A 65 -3.75 4.47 -8.84
N HIS A 66 -5.06 4.51 -8.68
CA HIS A 66 -5.89 3.31 -8.56
C HIS A 66 -7.09 3.47 -9.49
N ARG A 67 -7.17 2.67 -10.55
CA ARG A 67 -8.24 2.75 -11.57
C ARG A 67 -8.46 4.18 -12.09
N ASN A 68 -7.36 4.84 -12.48
CA ASN A 68 -7.30 6.24 -12.95
C ASN A 68 -7.57 7.33 -11.89
N ILE A 69 -7.78 6.99 -10.63
CA ILE A 69 -7.88 7.96 -9.54
C ILE A 69 -6.48 8.24 -9.00
N LEU A 70 -6.04 9.50 -9.00
CA LEU A 70 -4.80 9.90 -8.34
C LEU A 70 -4.95 9.72 -6.82
N VAL A 71 -4.24 8.75 -6.27
CA VAL A 71 -4.24 8.40 -4.84
C VAL A 71 -3.26 9.28 -4.07
N GLY A 72 -2.05 9.41 -4.59
CA GLY A 72 -0.97 10.12 -3.93
C GLY A 72 0.02 10.71 -4.93
N GLU A 73 0.67 11.79 -4.52
CA GLU A 73 1.70 12.45 -5.33
C GLU A 73 2.76 13.06 -4.41
N MET A 74 4.03 12.90 -4.82
CA MET A 74 5.17 13.60 -4.24
C MET A 74 6.07 14.14 -5.36
N THR A 75 6.87 15.15 -5.02
CA THR A 75 7.96 15.64 -5.88
C THR A 75 9.14 15.95 -4.98
N CYS A 76 10.27 15.31 -5.25
CA CYS A 76 11.51 15.44 -4.53
C CYS A 76 12.50 16.15 -5.44
N GLN A 77 13.16 17.18 -4.90
CA GLN A 77 14.24 17.89 -5.56
C GLN A 77 15.56 17.44 -4.95
N ASP A 78 16.63 17.54 -5.73
CA ASP A 78 18.00 17.22 -5.34
C ASP A 78 18.21 15.79 -4.81
N GLN A 79 17.31 14.85 -5.17
CA GLN A 79 17.42 13.44 -4.82
C GLN A 79 17.82 12.63 -6.06
N PRO A 80 19.10 12.22 -6.18
CA PRO A 80 19.53 11.42 -7.31
C PRO A 80 18.94 10.02 -7.24
N MET A 81 18.51 9.48 -8.38
CA MET A 81 18.11 8.08 -8.49
C MET A 81 18.99 7.40 -9.53
N ILE A 82 19.91 6.56 -9.06
CA ILE A 82 20.97 5.97 -9.87
C ILE A 82 20.75 4.45 -9.90
N PRO A 83 20.53 3.85 -11.08
CA PRO A 83 20.47 2.40 -11.20
C PRO A 83 21.79 1.72 -10.82
N ASP A 84 21.72 0.58 -10.14
CA ASP A 84 22.87 -0.27 -9.87
C ASP A 84 23.32 -1.06 -11.13
N SER A 85 24.29 -1.96 -10.97
CA SER A 85 24.78 -2.81 -12.08
C SER A 85 23.73 -3.77 -12.67
N ASN A 86 22.61 -3.98 -11.99
CA ASN A 86 21.49 -4.83 -12.41
C ASN A 86 20.30 -4.00 -12.91
N ASN A 87 20.47 -2.69 -13.14
CA ASN A 87 19.41 -1.74 -13.41
C ASN A 87 18.34 -1.68 -12.30
N TYR A 88 18.70 -2.04 -11.07
CA TYR A 88 17.86 -1.90 -9.91
C TYR A 88 17.91 -0.46 -9.40
N VAL A 89 16.75 0.10 -9.08
CA VAL A 89 16.62 1.41 -8.43
C VAL A 89 15.75 1.28 -7.20
N ILE A 90 16.06 2.07 -6.18
CA ILE A 90 15.24 2.22 -4.99
C ILE A 90 15.27 3.68 -4.55
N THR A 91 14.13 4.18 -4.07
CA THR A 91 14.10 5.47 -3.39
C THR A 91 14.59 5.28 -1.96
N GLU A 92 15.86 5.59 -1.72
CA GLU A 92 16.42 5.75 -0.38
C GLU A 92 16.32 7.22 0.01
N TRP A 93 15.71 7.47 1.16
CA TRP A 93 15.54 8.82 1.70
C TRP A 93 16.49 9.01 2.87
N ASP A 94 17.07 10.20 2.98
CA ASP A 94 17.84 10.58 4.17
C ASP A 94 16.87 10.70 5.36
N GLU A 95 17.22 10.16 6.53
CA GLU A 95 16.43 10.26 7.75
C GLU A 95 16.09 11.73 8.12
N SER A 96 16.95 12.67 7.71
CA SER A 96 16.76 14.10 7.93
C SER A 96 15.84 14.80 6.92
N ASP A 97 15.54 14.16 5.78
CA ASP A 97 14.73 14.70 4.69
C ASP A 97 13.85 13.61 4.05
N GLU A 98 13.03 12.95 4.86
CA GLU A 98 12.05 11.96 4.38
C GLU A 98 10.84 12.67 3.75
N PRO A 99 10.65 12.60 2.42
CA PRO A 99 9.58 13.32 1.74
C PRO A 99 8.22 12.70 2.02
N GLU A 100 7.25 13.54 2.37
CA GLU A 100 5.86 13.12 2.57
C GLU A 100 5.10 13.01 1.23
N MET A 101 4.55 11.85 0.93
CA MET A 101 3.54 11.72 -0.12
C MET A 101 2.19 12.22 0.38
N ARG A 102 1.65 13.24 -0.29
CA ARG A 102 0.31 13.75 0.03
C ARG A 102 -0.77 12.84 -0.54
N ILE A 103 -1.70 12.41 0.31
CA ILE A 103 -2.92 11.72 -0.13
C ILE A 103 -3.82 12.71 -0.86
N LYS A 104 -4.06 12.43 -2.14
CA LYS A 104 -4.97 13.20 -3.00
C LYS A 104 -6.38 12.64 -2.99
N SER A 105 -6.54 11.34 -2.72
CA SER A 105 -7.86 10.69 -2.67
C SER A 105 -7.91 9.59 -1.60
N MET A 106 -8.59 9.86 -0.50
CA MET A 106 -8.90 8.85 0.53
C MET A 106 -9.80 7.73 -0.01
N VAL A 107 -10.67 8.05 -0.97
CA VAL A 107 -11.50 7.04 -1.66
C VAL A 107 -10.62 6.10 -2.47
N GLY A 108 -9.66 6.65 -3.22
CA GLY A 108 -8.69 5.85 -3.96
C GLY A 108 -7.82 4.99 -3.05
N LEU A 109 -7.33 5.56 -1.94
CA LEU A 109 -6.54 4.83 -0.94
C LEU A 109 -7.33 3.68 -0.30
N LYS A 110 -8.58 3.95 0.11
CA LYS A 110 -9.49 2.91 0.64
C LYS A 110 -9.74 1.80 -0.37
N ASN A 111 -10.01 2.15 -1.63
CA ASN A 111 -10.27 1.17 -2.69
C ASN A 111 -9.04 0.33 -3.00
N PHE A 112 -7.85 0.93 -2.98
CA PHE A 112 -6.58 0.21 -3.09
C PHE A 112 -6.45 -0.86 -1.99
N PHE A 113 -6.53 -0.48 -0.72
CA PHE A 113 -6.41 -1.45 0.37
C PHE A 113 -7.56 -2.47 0.38
N GLY A 114 -8.79 -2.09 0.02
CA GLY A 114 -9.90 -3.04 -0.12
C GLY A 114 -9.72 -4.03 -1.29
N ASP A 115 -8.93 -3.65 -2.29
CA ASP A 115 -8.56 -4.51 -3.41
C ASP A 115 -7.40 -5.48 -3.08
N VAL A 116 -6.52 -5.11 -2.16
CA VAL A 116 -5.32 -5.88 -1.78
C VAL A 116 -5.53 -6.75 -0.53
N LEU A 117 -6.23 -6.27 0.49
CA LEU A 117 -6.45 -7.03 1.74
C LEU A 117 -7.36 -8.25 1.55
N PRO A 118 -7.23 -9.30 2.39
CA PRO A 118 -8.20 -10.38 2.44
C PRO A 118 -9.61 -9.83 2.72
N ASN A 119 -10.58 -10.25 1.93
CA ASN A 119 -11.98 -9.86 2.08
C ASN A 119 -12.88 -11.02 1.64
N SER A 120 -13.75 -11.47 2.54
CA SER A 120 -14.67 -12.60 2.32
C SER A 120 -15.62 -12.47 1.12
N SER A 121 -15.87 -11.26 0.65
CA SER A 121 -16.81 -10.98 -0.44
C SER A 121 -16.16 -10.95 -1.84
N ALA A 122 -14.83 -11.03 -1.93
CA ALA A 122 -14.13 -10.94 -3.20
C ALA A 122 -13.89 -12.35 -3.79
N ASN A 123 -14.19 -12.53 -5.08
CA ASN A 123 -13.70 -13.71 -5.81
C ASN A 123 -12.16 -13.76 -5.68
N ASN A 124 -11.64 -14.73 -4.93
CA ASN A 124 -10.21 -14.96 -4.70
C ASN A 124 -9.43 -15.34 -5.98
N LYS A 125 -10.07 -15.30 -7.15
CA LYS A 125 -9.48 -15.55 -8.48
C LYS A 125 -8.97 -14.25 -9.13
N ARG A 126 -8.28 -13.36 -8.40
CA ARG A 126 -7.49 -12.32 -9.06
C ARG A 126 -6.14 -12.91 -9.44
N ASP A 127 -5.76 -12.70 -10.69
CA ASP A 127 -4.56 -13.25 -11.32
C ASP A 127 -3.30 -13.01 -10.46
N ALA A 128 -2.75 -14.09 -9.92
CA ALA A 128 -1.40 -14.09 -9.34
C ALA A 128 -0.32 -13.71 -10.37
N GLN A 129 -0.69 -13.59 -11.65
CA GLN A 129 0.16 -13.13 -12.74
C GLN A 129 0.30 -11.60 -12.84
N LYS A 130 -0.49 -10.82 -12.10
CA LYS A 130 -0.32 -9.36 -12.09
C LYS A 130 0.96 -8.99 -11.34
N GLN A 131 1.93 -8.44 -12.05
CA GLN A 131 3.10 -7.79 -11.48
C GLN A 131 2.87 -6.27 -11.46
N PRO A 132 3.07 -5.60 -10.31
CA PRO A 132 3.01 -4.16 -10.26
C PRO A 132 4.18 -3.56 -11.04
N THR A 133 3.87 -2.61 -11.92
CA THR A 133 4.86 -1.89 -12.72
C THR A 133 4.73 -0.39 -12.51
N ALA A 134 5.82 0.32 -12.78
CA ALA A 134 5.82 1.76 -12.90
C ALA A 134 6.11 2.16 -14.34
N ALA A 135 5.34 3.10 -14.88
CA ALA A 135 5.70 3.81 -16.09
C ALA A 135 6.70 4.93 -15.73
N LEU A 136 7.84 4.94 -16.42
CA LEU A 136 8.92 5.89 -16.23
C LEU A 136 8.97 6.87 -17.39
N ARG A 137 9.27 8.13 -17.10
CA ARG A 137 9.53 9.16 -18.12
C ARG A 137 10.66 10.07 -17.68
N VAL A 138 11.70 10.15 -18.49
CA VAL A 138 12.81 11.08 -18.28
C VAL A 138 12.60 12.30 -19.16
N SER A 139 12.76 13.49 -18.56
CA SER A 139 12.74 14.75 -19.31
C SER A 139 13.82 14.76 -20.39
N SER A 140 13.64 15.53 -21.46
CA SER A 140 14.67 15.69 -22.48
C SER A 140 16.02 16.20 -21.96
N SER A 141 16.01 16.91 -20.84
CA SER A 141 17.23 17.38 -20.15
C SER A 141 17.96 16.29 -19.37
N GLY A 142 17.32 15.14 -19.12
CA GLY A 142 17.85 14.09 -18.25
C GLY A 142 17.74 14.38 -16.74
N HIS A 143 17.40 15.61 -16.34
CA HIS A 143 17.39 15.99 -14.91
C HIS A 143 16.18 15.51 -14.12
N TRP A 144 15.04 15.30 -14.79
CA TRP A 144 13.79 14.95 -14.11
C TRP A 144 13.26 13.58 -14.52
N LEU A 145 12.82 12.81 -13.52
CA LEU A 145 12.13 11.54 -13.68
C LEU A 145 10.69 11.63 -13.16
N ALA A 146 9.73 11.27 -14.00
CA ALA A 146 8.38 10.90 -13.57
C ALA A 146 8.27 9.39 -13.41
N MET A 147 7.69 8.97 -12.29
CA MET A 147 7.28 7.60 -12.01
C MET A 147 5.77 7.57 -11.77
N SER A 148 5.04 6.80 -12.56
CA SER A 148 3.59 6.59 -12.41
C SER A 148 3.30 5.12 -12.12
N ILE A 149 2.67 4.84 -10.99
CA ILE A 149 2.40 3.48 -10.49
C ILE A 149 0.91 3.24 -10.48
N ASP A 150 0.45 2.16 -11.13
CA ASP A 150 -0.95 1.71 -11.05
C ASP A 150 -1.12 0.65 -9.96
N LEU A 151 -1.66 1.09 -8.83
CA LEU A 151 -1.97 0.26 -7.66
C LEU A 151 -3.05 -0.78 -7.96
N ALA A 152 -3.84 -0.65 -9.03
CA ALA A 152 -4.85 -1.64 -9.40
C ALA A 152 -4.23 -2.97 -9.90
N ASN A 153 -2.92 -2.98 -10.16
CA ASN A 153 -2.17 -4.17 -10.53
C ASN A 153 -1.47 -4.86 -9.34
N MET A 154 -1.64 -4.36 -8.12
CA MET A 154 -1.20 -5.07 -6.93
C MET A 154 -2.06 -6.32 -6.71
N PRO A 155 -1.47 -7.53 -6.70
CA PRO A 155 -2.24 -8.75 -6.47
C PRO A 155 -2.81 -8.80 -5.05
N ARG A 156 -3.98 -9.45 -4.91
CA ARG A 156 -4.68 -9.55 -3.64
C ARG A 156 -4.02 -10.59 -2.74
N MET A 157 -3.96 -10.30 -1.45
CA MET A 157 -3.51 -11.23 -0.42
C MET A 157 -4.57 -12.30 -0.12
N SER A 158 -4.12 -13.50 0.17
CA SER A 158 -4.96 -14.58 0.70
C SER A 158 -4.68 -14.80 2.17
N ALA A 159 -5.67 -15.35 2.86
CA ALA A 159 -5.56 -15.76 4.25
C ALA A 159 -6.16 -17.16 4.39
N THR A 160 -5.40 -18.06 5.02
CA THR A 160 -5.80 -19.44 5.28
C THR A 160 -5.73 -19.68 6.77
N VAL A 161 -6.82 -20.14 7.38
CA VAL A 161 -6.82 -20.58 8.78
C VAL A 161 -6.16 -21.95 8.83
N ASP A 162 -5.06 -22.06 9.56
CA ASP A 162 -4.29 -23.29 9.68
C ASP A 162 -4.84 -24.15 10.82
N GLU A 163 -5.07 -23.54 11.97
CA GLU A 163 -5.70 -24.15 13.12
C GLU A 163 -6.34 -23.11 14.04
N PHE A 164 -7.24 -23.56 14.90
CA PHE A 164 -7.66 -22.79 16.05
C PHE A 164 -7.77 -23.69 17.28
N THR A 165 -7.52 -23.13 18.45
CA THR A 165 -7.67 -23.82 19.73
C THR A 165 -8.56 -22.99 20.66
N THR A 166 -9.36 -23.68 21.46
CA THR A 166 -10.25 -23.06 22.43
C THR A 166 -10.01 -23.66 23.81
N PHE A 167 -9.96 -22.81 24.84
CA PHE A 167 -9.85 -23.24 26.24
C PHE A 167 -10.73 -22.36 27.12
N GLY A 168 -11.86 -22.89 27.56
CA GLY A 168 -12.87 -22.09 28.25
C GLY A 168 -13.38 -20.97 27.35
N ASP A 169 -13.26 -19.73 27.80
CA ASP A 169 -13.62 -18.51 27.07
C ASP A 169 -12.50 -17.96 26.19
N LYS A 170 -11.36 -18.65 26.10
CA LYS A 170 -10.20 -18.22 25.29
C LYS A 170 -10.18 -18.90 23.93
N ILE A 171 -9.77 -18.13 22.93
CA ILE A 171 -9.54 -18.61 21.57
C ILE A 171 -8.16 -18.15 21.07
N GLU A 172 -7.50 -19.04 20.35
CA GLU A 172 -6.29 -18.76 19.59
C GLU A 172 -6.50 -19.26 18.16
N ILE A 173 -6.25 -18.40 17.18
CA ILE A 173 -6.40 -18.69 15.76
C ILE A 173 -5.03 -18.47 15.10
N THR A 174 -4.50 -19.51 14.48
CA THR A 174 -3.29 -19.46 13.67
C THR A 174 -3.69 -19.38 12.21
N MET A 175 -3.16 -18.40 11.50
CA MET A 175 -3.52 -18.11 10.11
C MET A 175 -2.28 -17.73 9.31
N THR A 176 -2.14 -18.33 8.13
CA THR A 176 -1.13 -17.94 7.15
C THR A 176 -1.70 -16.87 6.22
N ILE A 177 -1.05 -15.72 6.17
CA ILE A 177 -1.31 -14.64 5.22
C ILE A 177 -0.28 -14.73 4.10
N THR A 178 -0.74 -14.89 2.87
CA THR A 178 0.11 -14.88 1.68
C THR A 178 -0.09 -13.57 0.94
N ASN A 179 0.98 -12.77 0.84
CA ASN A 179 1.03 -11.54 0.09
C ASN A 179 1.92 -11.70 -1.15
N PRO A 180 1.33 -11.94 -2.33
CA PRO A 180 2.09 -12.05 -3.57
C PRO A 180 2.60 -10.70 -4.10
N SER A 181 2.21 -9.58 -3.48
CA SER A 181 2.62 -8.24 -3.88
C SER A 181 3.88 -7.77 -3.13
N PRO A 182 4.64 -6.81 -3.67
CA PRO A 182 5.77 -6.19 -2.97
C PRO A 182 5.32 -5.19 -1.87
N LEU A 183 4.02 -5.04 -1.63
CA LEU A 183 3.49 -4.11 -0.64
C LEU A 183 3.95 -4.51 0.76
N THR A 184 4.55 -3.55 1.46
CA THR A 184 4.84 -3.60 2.88
C THR A 184 4.07 -2.50 3.59
N LEU A 185 3.33 -2.83 4.65
CA LEU A 185 2.69 -1.90 5.57
C LEU A 185 2.84 -2.45 6.99
N ARG A 186 3.53 -1.69 7.85
CA ARG A 186 3.72 -2.06 9.25
C ARG A 186 2.66 -1.39 10.11
N PHE A 187 2.09 -2.16 11.02
CA PHE A 187 1.31 -1.65 12.14
C PHE A 187 2.20 -1.75 13.37
N ASP A 188 2.79 -0.63 13.77
CA ASP A 188 3.74 -0.56 14.88
C ASP A 188 2.99 -0.56 16.22
N GLY A 189 2.50 -1.74 16.62
CA GLY A 189 1.67 -1.90 17.83
C GLY A 189 0.76 -3.12 17.77
N SER A 190 -0.11 -3.25 18.79
CA SER A 190 -1.13 -4.31 18.82
C SER A 190 -2.31 -3.94 17.94
N SER A 191 -2.76 -4.88 17.09
CA SER A 191 -3.98 -4.73 16.29
C SER A 191 -5.12 -5.50 16.93
N GLU A 192 -6.29 -4.88 17.03
CA GLU A 192 -7.50 -5.45 17.60
C GLU A 192 -8.42 -5.96 16.49
N PHE A 193 -9.01 -7.12 16.73
CA PHE A 193 -9.91 -7.82 15.83
C PHE A 193 -11.16 -8.25 16.58
N VAL A 194 -12.27 -8.38 15.85
CA VAL A 194 -13.52 -8.88 16.38
C VAL A 194 -13.95 -10.12 15.62
N LEU A 195 -14.38 -11.15 16.35
CA LEU A 195 -15.11 -12.27 15.78
C LEU A 195 -16.59 -11.93 15.76
N LYS A 196 -17.21 -12.13 14.60
CA LYS A 196 -18.63 -11.81 14.38
C LYS A 196 -19.39 -12.99 13.81
N LYS A 197 -20.60 -13.19 14.32
CA LYS A 197 -21.60 -14.09 13.72
C LYS A 197 -22.78 -13.24 13.26
N GLY A 198 -22.88 -13.02 11.95
CA GLY A 198 -23.80 -12.03 11.40
C GLY A 198 -23.47 -10.62 11.90
N LYS A 199 -24.36 -10.01 12.69
CA LYS A 199 -24.15 -8.67 13.26
C LYS A 199 -23.56 -8.69 14.67
N ASP A 200 -23.57 -9.84 15.34
CA ASP A 200 -23.20 -9.94 16.73
C ASP A 200 -21.70 -10.13 16.89
N ILE A 201 -21.10 -9.36 17.80
CA ILE A 201 -19.72 -9.58 18.25
C ILE A 201 -19.75 -10.72 19.26
N ILE A 202 -18.97 -11.76 18.95
CA ILE A 202 -18.87 -13.00 19.73
C ILE A 202 -17.49 -13.17 20.36
N GLY A 203 -16.51 -12.34 19.99
CA GLY A 203 -15.17 -12.36 20.57
C GLY A 203 -14.34 -11.15 20.17
N GLU A 204 -13.32 -10.90 20.98
CA GLU A 204 -12.34 -9.81 20.84
C GLU A 204 -10.95 -10.44 20.90
N LEU A 205 -10.12 -10.15 19.89
CA LEU A 205 -8.81 -10.75 19.69
C LEU A 205 -7.76 -9.67 19.40
N TRP A 206 -6.50 -9.99 19.71
CA TRP A 206 -5.34 -9.17 19.44
C TRP A 206 -4.31 -9.95 18.64
N ALA A 207 -3.61 -9.26 17.74
CA ALA A 207 -2.48 -9.82 17.00
C ALA A 207 -1.44 -8.74 16.69
N SER A 208 -0.18 -9.15 16.57
CA SER A 208 0.83 -8.38 15.85
C SER A 208 0.60 -8.60 14.36
N PHE A 209 -0.04 -7.63 13.71
CA PHE A 209 -0.48 -7.73 12.33
C PHE A 209 0.38 -6.84 11.45
N GLN A 210 0.94 -7.39 10.38
CA GLN A 210 1.73 -6.64 9.40
C GLN A 210 1.41 -7.15 8.00
N ILE A 211 1.47 -6.26 7.02
CA ILE A 211 1.45 -6.63 5.61
C ILE A 211 2.90 -6.69 5.17
N LEU A 212 3.41 -7.90 4.94
CA LEU A 212 4.77 -8.15 4.47
C LEU A 212 4.69 -8.98 3.18
N PRO A 213 5.60 -8.82 2.21
CA PRO A 213 5.67 -9.70 1.04
C PRO A 213 5.92 -11.16 1.44
N GLY A 214 5.38 -12.10 0.67
CA GLY A 214 5.52 -13.53 0.90
C GLY A 214 4.50 -14.11 1.88
N GLU A 215 4.87 -15.20 2.56
CA GLU A 215 4.00 -15.88 3.52
C GLU A 215 4.38 -15.49 4.94
N LYS A 216 3.36 -15.17 5.75
CA LYS A 216 3.53 -14.83 7.16
C LYS A 216 2.45 -15.49 8.00
N GLU A 217 2.89 -16.26 8.98
CA GLU A 217 2.01 -16.75 10.05
C GLU A 217 1.62 -15.60 10.98
N CYS A 218 0.33 -15.50 11.27
CA CYS A 218 -0.27 -14.56 12.19
C CYS A 218 -1.10 -15.33 13.24
N VAL A 219 -0.86 -15.00 14.51
CA VAL A 219 -1.56 -15.60 15.63
C VAL A 219 -2.47 -14.57 16.28
N PHE A 220 -3.77 -14.85 16.28
CA PHE A 220 -4.81 -14.02 16.88
C PHE A 220 -5.25 -14.66 18.18
N LYS A 221 -5.14 -13.94 19.29
CA LYS A 221 -5.49 -14.46 20.62
C LYS A 221 -6.49 -13.57 21.30
N GLY A 222 -7.43 -14.15 22.02
CA GLY A 222 -8.37 -13.36 22.81
C GLY A 222 -9.46 -14.18 23.45
N THR A 223 -10.60 -13.55 23.64
CA THR A 223 -11.77 -14.15 24.29
C THR A 223 -12.94 -14.28 23.33
N PHE A 224 -13.75 -15.31 23.51
CA PHE A 224 -14.95 -15.54 22.71
C PHE A 224 -16.08 -16.18 23.53
N LYS A 225 -17.28 -16.21 22.96
CA LYS A 225 -18.45 -16.92 23.49
C LYS A 225 -18.41 -18.40 23.06
N PRO A 226 -18.17 -19.35 23.98
CA PRO A 226 -17.94 -20.75 23.62
C PRO A 226 -19.14 -21.45 22.99
N GLU A 227 -20.36 -20.95 23.21
CA GLU A 227 -21.57 -21.57 22.66
C GLU A 227 -21.75 -21.30 21.16
N VAL A 228 -20.83 -20.57 20.52
CA VAL A 228 -20.93 -20.17 19.12
C VAL A 228 -20.18 -21.12 18.21
N SER A 229 -20.90 -21.74 17.27
CA SER A 229 -20.36 -22.67 16.26
C SER A 229 -20.59 -22.23 14.82
N GLY A 230 -19.92 -22.90 13.87
CA GLY A 230 -20.02 -22.70 12.43
C GLY A 230 -19.27 -21.48 11.91
N MET A 231 -19.68 -20.98 10.74
CA MET A 231 -19.02 -19.86 10.07
C MET A 231 -19.15 -18.54 10.84
N VAL A 232 -18.01 -17.94 11.12
CA VAL A 232 -17.85 -16.61 11.71
C VAL A 232 -16.93 -15.77 10.85
N THR A 233 -16.90 -14.47 11.09
CA THR A 233 -16.01 -13.54 10.41
C THR A 233 -15.05 -12.91 11.41
N LEU A 234 -13.75 -13.00 11.14
CA LEU A 234 -12.73 -12.19 11.79
C LEU A 234 -12.59 -10.87 11.02
N GLU A 235 -12.88 -9.75 11.68
CA GLU A 235 -12.76 -8.40 11.11
C GLU A 235 -11.72 -7.60 11.90
N GLY A 236 -10.89 -6.83 11.21
CA GLY A 236 -10.08 -5.83 11.89
C GLY A 236 -10.95 -4.74 12.51
N SER A 237 -10.65 -4.34 13.74
CA SER A 237 -11.45 -3.39 14.52
C SER A 237 -10.68 -2.10 14.78
N ASN A 238 -9.49 -2.22 15.34
CA ASN A 238 -8.68 -1.10 15.76
C ASN A 238 -7.20 -1.44 15.66
N PHE A 239 -6.37 -0.42 15.73
CA PHE A 239 -4.93 -0.57 15.87
C PHE A 239 -4.47 0.45 16.91
N GLU A 240 -3.65 0.01 17.86
CA GLU A 240 -3.05 0.87 18.86
C GLU A 240 -1.96 1.73 18.20
N ASP A 241 -2.37 2.90 17.71
CA ASP A 241 -1.48 3.93 17.22
C ASP A 241 -1.43 5.09 18.21
N MET A 242 -0.22 5.50 18.61
CA MET A 242 -0.04 6.69 19.43
C MET A 242 -0.43 7.95 18.67
N ASP A 243 -0.33 7.91 17.34
CA ASP A 243 -0.72 8.99 16.45
C ASP A 243 -1.98 8.61 15.69
N ARG A 244 -2.94 9.53 15.59
CA ARG A 244 -4.16 9.28 14.85
C ARG A 244 -3.89 9.27 13.34
N THR A 245 -3.91 8.09 12.72
CA THR A 245 -3.49 7.91 11.31
C THR A 245 -4.56 7.26 10.43
N TRP A 246 -4.35 7.25 9.10
CA TRP A 246 -5.26 6.55 8.19
C TRP A 246 -5.17 5.01 8.31
N GLN A 247 -4.11 4.46 8.90
CA GLN A 247 -3.92 3.02 9.07
C GLN A 247 -5.03 2.38 9.92
N GLN A 248 -5.59 3.12 10.89
CA GLN A 248 -6.77 2.68 11.67
C GLN A 248 -8.00 2.37 10.80
N TYR A 249 -8.07 2.92 9.58
CA TYR A 249 -9.15 2.63 8.63
C TYR A 249 -8.80 1.45 7.72
N VAL A 250 -7.52 1.18 7.52
CA VAL A 250 -7.04 0.07 6.68
C VAL A 250 -7.19 -1.26 7.40
N ILE A 251 -6.90 -1.33 8.70
CA ILE A 251 -7.14 -2.54 9.49
C ILE A 251 -8.61 -2.99 9.40
N LYS A 252 -9.55 -2.04 9.37
CA LYS A 252 -11.00 -2.30 9.24
C LYS A 252 -11.43 -2.89 7.89
N LEU A 253 -10.54 -2.92 6.90
CA LEU A 253 -10.78 -3.55 5.60
C LEU A 253 -10.39 -5.03 5.60
N PHE A 254 -9.65 -5.50 6.60
CA PHE A 254 -9.30 -6.91 6.76
C PHE A 254 -10.54 -7.70 7.20
N LYS A 255 -10.86 -8.76 6.43
CA LYS A 255 -12.00 -9.63 6.71
C LYS A 255 -11.76 -11.05 6.20
N VAL A 256 -11.85 -12.03 7.10
CA VAL A 256 -11.68 -13.45 6.79
C VAL A 256 -12.81 -14.27 7.40
N GLU A 257 -13.32 -15.26 6.67
CA GLU A 257 -14.28 -16.22 7.19
C GLU A 257 -13.57 -17.40 7.83
N ILE A 258 -14.08 -17.83 8.97
CA ILE A 258 -13.50 -18.89 9.79
C ILE A 258 -14.62 -19.86 10.14
N ASP A 259 -14.41 -21.15 9.93
CA ASP A 259 -15.31 -22.19 10.42
C ASP A 259 -14.85 -22.62 11.82
N LEU A 260 -15.63 -22.31 12.86
CA LEU A 260 -15.37 -22.78 14.23
C LEU A 260 -15.80 -24.24 14.44
N GLY A 261 -16.25 -24.93 13.39
CA GLY A 261 -16.72 -26.30 13.46
C GLY A 261 -18.04 -26.43 14.21
N PRO A 262 -18.49 -27.67 14.51
CA PRO A 262 -19.70 -27.91 15.26
C PRO A 262 -19.53 -27.51 16.74
N SER A 263 -20.60 -27.01 17.35
CA SER A 263 -20.65 -26.76 18.80
C SER A 263 -20.52 -28.10 19.53
N ILE A 264 -19.55 -28.18 20.44
CA ILE A 264 -19.29 -29.34 21.30
C ILE A 264 -20.33 -29.40 22.43
#